data_AF-A0A510UCG0-F1
#
_entry.id   AF-A0A510UCG0-F1
#
_cell.length_a   1.000
_cell.length_b   1.000
_cell.length_c   1.000
_cell.angle_alpha   90.00
_cell.angle_beta   90.00
_cell.angle_gamma   90.00
#
_symmetry.space_group_name_H-M   'P 1'
#
loop_
_entity.id
_entity.type
_entity.pdbx_description
1 polymer ?
#
loop_
_entity_poly.entity_id
_entity_poly.type
_entity_poly.pdbx_seq_one_letter_code
_entity_poly.pdbx_strand_id
1 'polypeptide(L)'
;MLNENHAFILDFPELKLDIVQLNHDDPKFKADLQQYHQLDYDIRQLEISGSPIDDDSMHVLKRQRMELKDLLHRQLIEHHEMVSN
;
A
#
# COMPACT_ATOMS: atom_id res chain seq x y z
N MET A 1 8.16 13.11 9.09
CA MET A 1 7.44 11.98 9.73
C MET A 1 6.40 11.51 8.74
N LEU A 2 6.42 10.21 8.37
CA LEU A 2 5.40 9.53 7.57
C LEU A 2 4.07 9.44 8.35
N ASN A 3 3.61 10.57 8.89
CA ASN A 3 2.39 10.61 9.70
C ASN A 3 1.21 10.41 8.77
N GLU A 4 0.58 9.25 8.93
CA GLU A 4 -0.85 9.05 8.66
C GLU A 4 -1.25 9.10 7.18
N ASN A 5 -0.43 8.55 6.28
CA ASN A 5 -0.92 8.18 4.96
C ASN A 5 -1.82 6.93 5.07
N HIS A 6 -3.03 7.13 5.56
CA HIS A 6 -4.06 6.10 5.70
C HIS A 6 -4.61 5.61 4.35
N ALA A 7 -4.00 5.90 3.20
CA ALA A 7 -4.55 5.53 1.89
C ALA A 7 -4.98 4.06 1.83
N PHE A 8 -4.17 3.15 2.38
CA PHE A 8 -4.50 1.73 2.42
C PHE A 8 -5.61 1.38 3.44
N ILE A 9 -5.62 2.03 4.61
CA ILE A 9 -6.69 1.85 5.62
C ILE A 9 -8.03 2.45 5.14
N LEU A 10 -7.99 3.53 4.37
CA LEU A 10 -9.16 4.16 3.77
C LEU A 10 -9.76 3.30 2.67
N ASP A 11 -8.93 2.56 1.94
CA ASP A 11 -9.38 1.59 0.94
C ASP A 11 -10.07 0.37 1.59
N PHE A 12 -9.68 0.01 2.82
CA PHE A 12 -10.18 -1.17 3.54
C PHE A 12 -10.54 -0.83 5.00
N PRO A 13 -11.56 0.02 5.25
CA PRO A 13 -11.88 0.50 6.59
C PRO A 13 -12.34 -0.63 7.53
N GLU A 14 -12.97 -1.67 6.99
CA GLU A 14 -13.44 -2.83 7.75
C GLU A 14 -12.28 -3.69 8.28
N LEU A 15 -11.15 -3.72 7.57
CA LEU A 15 -9.94 -4.47 7.92
C LEU A 15 -8.92 -3.62 8.68
N LYS A 16 -9.30 -2.44 9.17
CA LYS A 16 -8.39 -1.50 9.85
C LYS A 16 -7.65 -2.14 11.03
N LEU A 17 -8.35 -2.95 11.82
CA LEU A 17 -7.76 -3.65 12.96
C LEU A 17 -6.69 -4.65 12.50
N ASP A 18 -7.02 -5.47 11.51
CA ASP A 18 -6.09 -6.43 10.90
C ASP A 18 -4.85 -5.73 10.30
N ILE A 19 -5.04 -4.59 9.62
CA ILE A 19 -3.93 -3.78 9.08
C ILE A 19 -2.99 -3.33 10.19
N VAL A 20 -3.54 -2.78 11.28
CA VAL A 20 -2.72 -2.30 12.41
C VAL A 20 -1.98 -3.45 13.07
N GLN A 21 -2.64 -4.59 13.22
CA GLN A 21 -2.06 -5.78 13.83
C GLN A 21 -0.95 -6.38 12.97
N LEU A 22 -1.20 -6.65 11.68
CA LEU A 22 -0.18 -7.13 10.75
C LEU A 22 0.99 -6.16 10.61
N ASN A 23 0.72 -4.85 10.59
CA ASN A 23 1.80 -3.85 10.52
C ASN A 23 2.69 -3.83 11.78
N HIS A 24 2.19 -4.32 12.92
CA HIS A 24 2.97 -4.49 14.14
C HIS A 24 3.65 -5.87 14.21
N ASP A 25 2.91 -6.92 13.88
CA ASP A 25 3.30 -8.32 14.11
C ASP A 25 4.08 -8.93 12.94
N ASP A 26 3.87 -8.45 11.72
CA ASP A 26 4.55 -8.92 10.51
C ASP A 26 5.48 -7.82 9.92
N PRO A 27 6.81 -7.93 10.14
CA PRO A 27 7.78 -7.02 9.56
C PRO A 27 7.75 -6.97 8.03
N LYS A 28 7.34 -8.08 7.37
CA LYS A 28 7.22 -8.15 5.93
C LYS A 28 6.03 -7.32 5.45
N PHE A 29 4.85 -7.51 6.06
CA PHE A 29 3.68 -6.68 5.77
C PHE A 29 3.98 -5.19 5.96
N LYS A 30 4.66 -4.84 7.05
CA LYS A 30 5.11 -3.47 7.32
C LYS A 30 6.00 -2.91 6.21
N ALA A 31 6.98 -3.68 5.74
CA ALA A 31 7.88 -3.26 4.68
C ALA A 31 7.12 -3.08 3.35
N ASP A 32 6.24 -4.03 3.01
CA ASP A 32 5.43 -4.00 1.79
C ASP A 32 4.46 -2.79 1.83
N LEU A 33 3.87 -2.47 3.00
CA LEU A 33 3.00 -1.32 3.21
C LEU A 33 3.76 0.01 3.10
N GLN A 34 4.97 0.09 3.66
CA GLN A 34 5.85 1.26 3.51
C GLN A 34 6.21 1.49 2.05
N GLN A 35 6.52 0.42 1.30
CA GLN A 35 6.83 0.51 -0.11
C GLN A 35 5.62 0.98 -0.93
N TYR A 36 4.42 0.47 -0.64
CA TYR A 36 3.18 0.94 -1.25
C TYR A 36 2.97 2.43 -1.05
N HIS A 37 3.17 2.93 0.17
CA HIS A 37 3.02 4.35 0.48
C HIS A 37 4.05 5.23 -0.20
N GLN A 38 5.31 4.79 -0.24
CA GLN A 38 6.37 5.53 -0.93
C GLN A 38 6.06 5.63 -2.42
N LEU A 39 5.66 4.52 -3.03
CA LEU A 39 5.32 4.46 -4.44
C LEU A 39 4.12 5.34 -4.80
N ASP A 40 3.08 5.36 -3.97
CA ASP A 40 1.93 6.24 -4.20
C ASP A 40 2.29 7.72 -4.03
N TYR A 41 3.15 8.05 -3.05
CA TYR A 41 3.69 9.40 -2.91
C TYR A 41 4.50 9.81 -4.15
N ASP A 42 5.38 8.94 -4.62
CA ASP A 42 6.22 9.19 -5.80
C ASP A 42 5.34 9.40 -7.04
N ILE A 43 4.35 8.54 -7.29
CA ILE A 43 3.38 8.69 -8.39
C ILE A 43 2.70 10.07 -8.32
N ARG A 44 2.21 10.49 -7.14
CA ARG A 44 1.58 11.81 -6.98
C ARG A 44 2.57 12.96 -7.23
N GLN A 45 3.79 12.86 -6.73
CA GLN A 45 4.81 13.89 -6.95
C GLN A 45 5.15 14.02 -8.44
N LEU A 46 5.26 12.90 -9.14
CA LEU A 46 5.53 12.89 -10.59
C LEU A 46 4.35 13.48 -11.36
N GLU A 47 3.10 13.13 -11.02
CA GLU A 47 1.89 13.74 -11.61
C GLU A 47 1.81 15.26 -11.39
N ILE A 48 2.18 15.74 -10.19
CA ILE A 48 2.21 17.18 -9.87
C ILE A 48 3.35 17.89 -10.59
N SER A 49 4.51 17.25 -10.72
CA SER A 49 5.69 17.86 -11.33
C SER A 49 5.49 18.23 -12.79
N GLY A 50 4.48 17.65 -13.47
CA GLY A 50 4.20 17.89 -14.89
C GLY A 50 5.39 17.55 -15.80
N SER A 51 6.37 16.82 -15.28
CA SER A 51 7.60 16.47 -15.99
C SER A 51 7.25 15.51 -17.13
N PRO A 52 7.89 15.62 -18.30
CA PRO A 52 7.76 14.65 -19.39
C PRO A 52 8.52 13.38 -19.00
N ILE A 53 8.10 12.75 -17.91
CA ILE A 53 8.46 11.39 -17.59
C ILE A 53 7.78 10.56 -18.67
N ASP A 54 8.54 9.69 -19.33
CA ASP A 54 7.98 8.73 -20.28
C ASP A 54 6.75 8.08 -19.64
N ASP A 55 5.61 8.18 -20.30
CA ASP A 55 4.34 7.60 -19.84
C ASP A 55 4.55 6.14 -19.39
N ASP A 56 5.45 5.41 -20.06
CA ASP A 56 5.88 4.05 -19.71
C ASP A 56 6.40 3.91 -18.28
N SER A 57 7.22 4.85 -17.79
CA SER A 57 7.74 4.83 -16.42
C SER A 57 6.61 5.05 -15.41
N MET A 58 5.69 5.96 -15.69
CA MET A 58 4.50 6.16 -14.87
C MET A 58 3.58 4.93 -14.86
N HIS A 59 3.44 4.26 -16.01
CA HIS A 59 2.70 3.02 -16.12
C HIS A 59 3.35 1.89 -15.29
N VAL A 60 4.69 1.79 -15.28
CA VAL A 60 5.41 0.82 -14.44
C VAL A 60 5.12 1.07 -12.96
N LEU A 61 5.24 2.31 -12.48
CA LEU A 61 4.99 2.65 -11.07
C LEU A 61 3.55 2.36 -10.68
N LYS A 62 2.57 2.72 -11.54
CA LYS A 62 1.15 2.42 -11.31
C LYS A 62 0.89 0.91 -11.24
N ARG A 63 1.54 0.10 -12.07
CA ARG A 63 1.47 -1.37 -12.01
C ARG A 63 2.03 -1.90 -10.69
N GLN A 64 3.23 -1.47 -10.31
CA GLN A 64 3.85 -1.89 -9.05
C GLN A 64 2.99 -1.53 -7.84
N ARG A 65 2.31 -0.37 -7.87
CA ARG A 65 1.38 0.04 -6.80
C ARG A 65 0.19 -0.91 -6.72
N MET A 66 -0.34 -1.32 -7.87
CA MET A 66 -1.44 -2.28 -7.93
C MET A 66 -1.02 -3.65 -7.41
N GLU A 67 0.15 -4.15 -7.83
CA GLU A 67 0.69 -5.43 -7.37
C GLU A 67 0.92 -5.45 -5.86
N LEU A 68 1.45 -4.36 -5.30
CA LEU A 68 1.62 -4.22 -3.85
C LEU A 68 0.28 -4.17 -3.12
N LYS A 69 -0.71 -3.46 -3.66
CA LYS A 69 -2.07 -3.42 -3.10
C LYS A 69 -2.69 -4.81 -3.04
N ASP A 70 -2.58 -5.58 -4.13
CA ASP A 70 -3.10 -6.94 -4.22
C ASP A 70 -2.40 -7.89 -3.24
N LEU A 71 -1.08 -7.75 -3.08
CA LEU A 71 -0.29 -8.54 -2.13
C LEU A 71 -0.71 -8.24 -0.68
N LEU A 72 -0.79 -6.97 -0.31
CA LEU A 72 -1.19 -6.54 1.03
C LEU A 72 -2.63 -6.96 1.34
N HIS A 73 -3.54 -6.84 0.36
CA HIS A 73 -4.93 -7.28 0.52
C HIS A 73 -5.02 -8.80 0.72
N ARG A 74 -4.20 -9.60 0.01
CA ARG A 74 -4.18 -11.05 0.23
C ARG A 74 -3.74 -11.41 1.64
N GLN A 75 -2.65 -10.81 2.12
CA GLN A 75 -2.16 -11.02 3.49
C GLN A 75 -3.21 -10.63 4.53
N LEU A 76 -3.96 -9.56 4.28
CA LEU A 76 -5.07 -9.14 5.15
C LEU A 76 -6.18 -10.17 5.21
N ILE A 77 -6.66 -10.65 4.06
CA ILE A 77 -7.75 -11.64 4.02
C ILE A 77 -7.30 -12.93 4.72
N GLU A 78 -6.08 -13.40 4.45
CA GLU A 78 -5.51 -14.57 5.12
C GLU A 78 -5.45 -14.40 6.65
N HIS A 79 -4.99 -13.23 7.14
CA HIS A 79 -4.98 -12.93 8.57
C HIS A 79 -6.38 -12.84 9.16
N HIS A 80 -7.30 -12.15 8.49
CA HIS A 80 -8.66 -11.97 8.94
C HIS A 80 -9.41 -13.30 9.08
N GLU A 81 -9.22 -14.21 8.11
CA GLU A 81 -9.75 -15.58 8.18
C GLU A 81 -9.15 -16.38 9.34
N MET A 82 -7.85 -16.22 9.62
CA MET A 82 -7.19 -16.88 10.75
C MET A 82 -7.67 -16.37 12.11
N VAL A 83 -7.92 -15.06 12.25
CA VAL A 83 -8.35 -14.45 13.52
C VAL A 83 -9.86 -14.65 13.76
N SER A 84 -10.65 -14.79 12.69
CA SER A 84 -12.10 -15.01 12.79
C SER A 84 -12.50 -16.46 13.09
N ASN A 85 -11.53 -17.39 13.16
CA ASN A 85 -11.74 -18.82 13.36
C ASN A 85 -11.17 -19.32 14.71
#